data_AF-A0A351KCV2-F1
#
_entry.id   AF-A0A351KCV2-F1
#
_cell.length_a   1.000
_cell.length_b   1.000
_cell.length_c   1.000
_cell.angle_alpha   90.00
_cell.angle_beta   90.00
_cell.angle_gamma   90.00
#
_symmetry.space_group_name_H-M   'P 1'
#
loop_
_entity.id
_entity.type
_entity.pdbx_description
1 polymer ?
#
loop_
_entity_poly.entity_id
_entity_poly.type
_entity_poly.pdbx_seq_one_letter_code
_entity_poly.pdbx_strand_id
1 'polypeptide(L)'
;YFIKEAIMNKKLLKLPVLTLIAGIILQIADSITALAVLKGALEWTPEMETTVFYIRLVISIILFVIIGIILHKIYDRKTLVKPATSLVIYSIVIFALEQIMKYFGAYSVIFYWMNIPIEIFTAITSVLARVSGAESINWIYAIPSLFAPYLFVLFGKKSESGSKDTEQFL
;
A
#
# COMPACT_ATOMS: atom_id res chain seq x y z
N TYR A 1 0.92 -12.19 -31.56
CA TYR A 1 1.25 -10.93 -30.88
C TYR A 1 0.20 -10.59 -29.81
N PHE A 2 -1.08 -10.44 -30.17
CA PHE A 2 -2.21 -10.14 -29.27
C PHE A 2 -2.31 -11.00 -27.99
N ILE A 3 -2.14 -12.33 -28.09
CA ILE A 3 -2.28 -13.23 -26.92
C ILE A 3 -1.20 -12.95 -25.86
N LYS A 4 0.04 -12.67 -26.30
CA LYS A 4 1.18 -12.42 -25.41
C LYS A 4 1.02 -11.07 -24.69
N GLU A 5 0.47 -10.09 -25.38
CA GLU A 5 0.14 -8.77 -24.84
C GLU A 5 -0.99 -8.83 -23.81
N ALA A 6 -2.07 -9.57 -24.11
CA ALA A 6 -3.18 -9.79 -23.16
C ALA A 6 -2.72 -10.52 -21.89
N ILE A 7 -1.82 -11.51 -21.99
CA ILE A 7 -1.25 -12.21 -20.84
C ILE A 7 -0.34 -11.28 -20.01
N MET A 8 0.45 -10.43 -20.67
CA MET A 8 1.33 -9.47 -20.00
C MET A 8 0.52 -8.39 -19.28
N ASN A 9 -0.57 -7.91 -19.88
CA ASN A 9 -1.46 -6.91 -19.28
C ASN A 9 -2.16 -7.46 -18.03
N LYS A 10 -2.64 -8.71 -18.08
CA LYS A 10 -3.20 -9.40 -16.90
C LYS A 10 -2.20 -9.52 -15.74
N LYS A 11 -0.90 -9.67 -16.03
CA LYS A 11 0.15 -9.66 -15.00
C LYS A 11 0.43 -8.25 -14.46
N LEU A 12 0.24 -7.19 -15.22
CA LEU A 12 0.47 -5.83 -14.71
C LEU A 12 -0.58 -5.43 -13.66
N LEU A 13 -1.80 -5.95 -13.78
CA LEU A 13 -2.91 -5.60 -12.90
C LEU A 13 -2.96 -6.38 -11.58
N LYS A 14 -2.21 -7.48 -11.43
CA LYS A 14 -2.33 -8.32 -10.23
C LYS A 14 -1.97 -7.59 -8.95
N LEU A 15 -0.86 -6.85 -8.93
CA LEU A 15 -0.46 -6.10 -7.73
C LEU A 15 -1.50 -5.01 -7.40
N PRO A 16 -1.91 -4.12 -8.32
CA PRO A 16 -2.99 -3.16 -8.05
C PRO A 16 -4.30 -3.80 -7.56
N VAL A 17 -4.69 -4.94 -8.11
CA VAL A 17 -5.91 -5.65 -7.68
C VAL A 17 -5.73 -6.24 -6.28
N LEU A 18 -4.57 -6.83 -5.98
CA LEU A 18 -4.30 -7.36 -4.64
C LEU A 18 -4.27 -6.25 -3.58
N THR A 19 -3.67 -5.10 -3.89
CA THR A 19 -3.65 -3.96 -2.96
C THR A 19 -5.01 -3.29 -2.83
N LEU A 20 -5.82 -3.26 -3.89
CA LEU A 20 -7.23 -2.85 -3.82
C LEU A 20 -8.02 -3.73 -2.87
N ILE A 21 -7.94 -5.06 -3.02
CA ILE A 21 -8.62 -6.01 -2.11
C ILE A 21 -8.15 -5.80 -0.68
N ALA A 22 -6.86 -5.66 -0.46
CA ALA A 22 -6.32 -5.41 0.87
C ALA A 22 -6.74 -4.06 1.46
N GLY A 23 -6.87 -3.02 0.64
CA GLY A 23 -7.43 -1.73 1.06
C GLY A 23 -8.88 -1.85 1.52
N ILE A 24 -9.71 -2.61 0.79
CA ILE A 24 -11.10 -2.88 1.20
C ILE A 24 -11.13 -3.61 2.54
N ILE A 25 -10.31 -4.67 2.69
CA ILE A 25 -10.21 -5.41 3.96
C ILE A 25 -9.79 -4.48 5.10
N LEU A 26 -8.80 -3.61 4.86
CA LEU A 26 -8.32 -2.67 5.86
C LEU A 26 -9.40 -1.66 6.27
N GLN A 27 -10.17 -1.10 5.34
CA GLN A 27 -11.27 -0.19 5.67
C GLN A 27 -12.39 -0.87 6.47
N ILE A 28 -12.71 -2.12 6.13
CA ILE A 28 -13.69 -2.91 6.91
C ILE A 28 -13.15 -3.15 8.32
N ALA A 29 -11.87 -3.52 8.44
CA ALA A 29 -11.23 -3.74 9.73
C ALA A 29 -11.19 -2.46 10.57
N ASP A 30 -10.85 -1.31 9.98
CA ASP A 30 -10.86 -0.01 10.66
C ASP A 30 -12.26 0.34 11.16
N SER A 31 -13.30 0.12 10.33
CA SER A 31 -14.69 0.37 10.72
C SER A 31 -15.12 -0.52 11.89
N ILE A 32 -14.81 -1.82 11.84
CA ILE A 32 -15.11 -2.76 12.92
C ILE A 32 -14.35 -2.39 14.18
N THR A 33 -13.07 -2.02 14.06
CA THR A 33 -12.21 -1.66 15.19
C THR A 33 -12.72 -0.39 15.86
N ALA A 34 -13.05 0.66 15.09
CA ALA A 34 -13.62 1.90 15.63
C ALA A 34 -14.92 1.62 16.39
N LEU A 35 -15.83 0.82 15.82
CA LEU A 35 -17.07 0.43 16.48
C LEU A 35 -16.85 -0.38 17.75
N ALA A 36 -15.88 -1.31 17.74
CA ALA A 36 -15.56 -2.15 18.88
C ALA A 36 -14.95 -1.34 20.04
N VAL A 37 -14.07 -0.40 19.73
CA VAL A 37 -13.40 0.46 20.72
C VAL A 37 -14.37 1.51 21.30
N LEU A 38 -15.29 2.04 20.47
CA LEU A 38 -16.32 2.97 20.92
C LEU A 38 -17.40 2.29 21.79
N LYS A 39 -17.54 0.96 21.71
CA LYS A 39 -18.61 0.22 22.38
C LYS A 39 -18.51 0.36 23.91
N GLY A 40 -19.36 1.22 24.47
CA GLY A 40 -19.42 1.50 25.92
C GLY A 40 -18.75 2.79 26.35
N ALA A 41 -18.21 3.57 25.41
CA ALA A 41 -17.66 4.90 25.66
C ALA A 41 -18.61 5.99 25.17
N LEU A 42 -18.68 7.09 25.94
CA LEU A 42 -19.43 8.29 25.56
C LEU A 42 -18.63 9.20 24.62
N GLU A 43 -17.30 9.19 24.73
CA GLU A 43 -16.40 10.07 24.00
C GLU A 43 -15.16 9.31 23.52
N TRP A 44 -14.56 9.80 22.43
CA TRP A 44 -13.33 9.25 21.85
C TRP A 44 -12.10 9.70 22.67
N THR A 45 -11.32 8.75 23.19
CA THR A 45 -10.16 9.06 24.04
C THR A 45 -8.82 8.86 23.31
N PRO A 46 -7.71 9.49 23.78
CA PRO A 46 -6.37 9.27 23.21
C PRO A 46 -5.91 7.81 23.27
N GLU A 47 -6.33 7.05 24.28
CA GLU A 47 -6.03 5.61 24.39
C GLU A 47 -6.74 4.81 23.30
N MET A 48 -7.97 5.19 22.95
CA MET A 48 -8.73 4.59 21.84
C MET A 48 -8.05 4.86 20.50
N GLU A 49 -7.66 6.12 20.25
CA GLU A 49 -6.89 6.49 19.05
C GLU A 49 -5.60 5.66 18.94
N THR A 50 -4.89 5.51 20.06
CA THR A 50 -3.68 4.71 20.13
C THR A 50 -3.92 3.24 19.79
N THR A 51 -5.01 2.68 20.31
CA THR A 51 -5.40 1.29 20.07
C THR A 51 -5.75 1.05 18.60
N VAL A 52 -6.58 1.91 18.02
CA VAL A 52 -6.96 1.83 16.60
C VAL A 52 -5.73 1.95 15.70
N PHE A 53 -4.82 2.87 16.01
CA PHE A 53 -3.56 3.02 15.28
C PHE A 53 -2.74 1.71 15.24
N TYR A 54 -2.51 1.07 16.38
CA TYR A 54 -1.70 -0.15 16.42
C TYR A 54 -2.38 -1.34 15.75
N ILE A 55 -3.71 -1.45 15.87
CA ILE A 55 -4.48 -2.49 15.18
C ILE A 55 -4.34 -2.30 13.65
N ARG A 56 -4.58 -1.08 13.16
CA ARG A 56 -4.42 -0.75 11.73
C ARG A 56 -3.00 -1.07 11.24
N LEU A 57 -1.97 -0.66 12.00
CA LEU A 57 -0.57 -0.93 11.65
C LEU A 57 -0.29 -2.43 11.51
N VAL A 58 -0.74 -3.24 12.47
CA VAL A 58 -0.54 -4.70 12.45
C VAL A 58 -1.25 -5.32 11.25
N ILE A 59 -2.50 -4.93 10.98
CA ILE A 59 -3.25 -5.44 9.83
C ILE A 59 -2.58 -5.05 8.50
N SER A 60 -2.13 -3.80 8.35
CA SER A 60 -1.38 -3.35 7.18
C SER A 60 -0.11 -4.19 6.95
N ILE A 61 0.65 -4.48 8.00
CA ILE A 61 1.84 -5.34 7.92
C ILE A 61 1.48 -6.76 7.48
N ILE A 62 0.45 -7.36 8.08
CA ILE A 62 -0.02 -8.71 7.73
C ILE A 62 -0.45 -8.77 6.27
N LEU A 63 -1.27 -7.82 5.82
CA LEU A 63 -1.73 -7.74 4.43
C LEU A 63 -0.56 -7.55 3.46
N PHE A 64 0.39 -6.66 3.79
CA PHE A 64 1.59 -6.44 2.99
C PHE A 64 2.42 -7.73 2.84
N VAL A 65 2.66 -8.46 3.94
CA VAL A 65 3.39 -9.74 3.89
C VAL A 65 2.64 -10.79 3.08
N ILE A 66 1.32 -10.93 3.26
CA ILE A 66 0.50 -11.88 2.49
C ILE A 66 0.58 -11.60 0.98
N ILE A 67 0.38 -10.34 0.57
CA ILE A 67 0.50 -9.93 -0.83
C ILE A 67 1.90 -10.25 -1.35
N GLY A 68 2.94 -9.92 -0.56
CA GLY A 68 4.33 -10.22 -0.91
C GLY A 68 4.57 -11.71 -1.18
N ILE A 69 4.06 -12.59 -0.31
CA ILE A 69 4.14 -14.06 -0.50
C ILE A 69 3.40 -14.51 -1.76
N ILE A 70 2.22 -13.95 -2.04
CA ILE A 70 1.47 -14.26 -3.27
C ILE A 70 2.27 -13.82 -4.51
N LEU A 71 2.86 -12.63 -4.48
CA LEU A 71 3.65 -12.09 -5.59
C LEU A 71 4.95 -12.87 -5.81
N HIS A 72 5.59 -13.35 -4.74
CA HIS A 72 6.77 -14.21 -4.84
C HIS A 72 6.50 -15.45 -5.71
N LYS A 73 5.30 -16.03 -5.62
CA LYS A 73 4.92 -17.20 -6.43
C LYS A 73 4.77 -16.88 -7.92
N ILE A 74 4.50 -15.62 -8.28
CA ILE A 74 4.08 -15.21 -9.63
C ILE A 74 5.18 -14.44 -10.37
N TYR A 75 6.02 -13.68 -9.68
CA TYR A 75 6.97 -12.74 -10.27
C TYR A 75 8.42 -12.96 -9.85
N ASP A 76 9.31 -12.65 -10.77
CA ASP A 76 10.72 -12.37 -10.48
C ASP A 76 10.87 -10.89 -10.10
N ARG A 77 11.96 -10.54 -9.40
CA ARG A 77 12.21 -9.14 -8.99
C ARG A 77 12.13 -8.17 -10.16
N LYS A 78 12.74 -8.51 -11.29
CA LYS A 78 12.78 -7.67 -12.51
C LYS A 78 11.39 -7.45 -13.10
N THR A 79 10.52 -8.45 -13.05
CA THR A 79 9.18 -8.37 -13.65
C THR A 79 8.17 -7.69 -12.72
N LEU A 80 8.43 -7.67 -11.41
CA LEU A 80 7.60 -7.00 -10.40
C LEU A 80 7.78 -5.47 -10.36
N VAL A 81 8.88 -4.95 -10.91
CA VAL A 81 9.11 -3.49 -11.01
C VAL A 81 8.00 -2.80 -11.79
N LYS A 82 7.58 -3.35 -12.95
CA LYS A 82 6.55 -2.72 -13.80
C LYS A 82 5.21 -2.49 -13.08
N PRO A 83 4.58 -3.51 -12.48
CA PRO A 83 3.32 -3.30 -11.77
C PRO A 83 3.51 -2.43 -10.51
N ALA A 84 4.66 -2.48 -9.83
CA ALA A 84 4.96 -1.58 -8.72
C ALA A 84 5.04 -0.11 -9.19
N THR A 85 5.76 0.16 -10.28
CA THR A 85 5.82 1.49 -10.90
C THR A 85 4.44 2.00 -11.29
N SER A 86 3.57 1.13 -11.85
CA SER A 86 2.20 1.49 -12.18
C SER A 86 1.43 1.99 -10.94
N LEU A 87 1.55 1.28 -9.82
CA LEU A 87 0.89 1.66 -8.56
C LEU A 87 1.51 2.92 -7.93
N VAL A 88 2.82 3.14 -8.07
CA VAL A 88 3.48 4.39 -7.64
C VAL A 88 2.96 5.59 -8.45
N ILE A 89 2.91 5.47 -9.77
CA ILE A 89 2.37 6.53 -10.64
C ILE A 89 0.93 6.83 -10.25
N TYR A 90 0.10 5.79 -10.05
CA TYR A 90 -1.25 5.94 -9.55
C TYR A 90 -1.28 6.71 -8.22
N SER A 91 -0.48 6.29 -7.24
CA SER A 91 -0.39 6.93 -5.91
C SER A 91 -0.07 8.42 -6.01
N ILE A 92 0.94 8.77 -6.81
CA ILE A 92 1.37 10.17 -7.02
C ILE A 92 0.27 10.99 -7.69
N VAL A 93 -0.38 10.45 -8.73
CA VAL A 93 -1.45 11.16 -9.45
C VAL A 93 -2.64 11.41 -8.54
N ILE A 94 -3.11 10.39 -7.81
CA ILE A 94 -4.23 10.55 -6.86
C ILE A 94 -3.90 11.57 -5.79
N PHE A 95 -2.70 11.48 -5.19
CA PHE A 95 -2.27 12.42 -4.17
C PHE A 95 -2.17 13.86 -4.69
N ALA A 96 -1.58 14.07 -5.87
CA ALA A 96 -1.45 15.40 -6.47
C ALA A 96 -2.83 16.01 -6.79
N LEU A 97 -3.73 15.22 -7.37
CA LEU A 97 -5.12 15.63 -7.61
C LEU A 97 -5.83 15.99 -6.30
N GLU A 98 -5.62 15.20 -5.24
CA GLU A 98 -6.19 15.45 -3.92
C GLU A 98 -5.70 16.78 -3.34
N GLN A 99 -4.39 17.07 -3.43
CA GLN A 99 -3.83 18.33 -2.94
C GLN A 99 -4.36 19.53 -3.74
N ILE A 100 -4.47 19.41 -5.06
CA ILE A 100 -5.03 20.46 -5.92
C ILE A 100 -6.49 20.74 -5.52
N MET A 101 -7.30 19.68 -5.35
CA MET A 101 -8.72 19.85 -5.00
C MET A 101 -8.90 20.43 -3.60
N LYS A 102 -8.06 20.04 -2.63
CA LYS A 102 -8.03 20.68 -1.30
C LYS A 102 -7.68 22.16 -1.39
N TYR A 103 -6.69 22.52 -2.20
CA TYR A 103 -6.28 23.92 -2.40
C TYR A 103 -7.41 24.79 -2.97
N PHE A 104 -8.19 24.26 -3.92
CA PHE A 104 -9.33 24.98 -4.51
C PHE A 104 -10.63 24.85 -3.71
N GLY A 105 -10.63 24.18 -2.55
CA GLY A 105 -11.85 23.97 -1.75
C GLY A 105 -12.88 23.04 -2.40
N ALA A 106 -12.48 22.27 -3.42
CA ALA A 106 -13.33 21.35 -4.18
C ALA A 106 -13.09 19.88 -3.78
N TYR A 107 -12.60 19.65 -2.56
CA TYR A 107 -12.35 18.30 -2.06
C TYR A 107 -13.64 17.48 -2.03
N SER A 108 -13.58 16.26 -2.58
CA SER A 108 -14.73 15.39 -2.77
C SER A 108 -14.48 14.02 -2.15
N VAL A 109 -15.58 13.37 -1.73
CA VAL A 109 -15.57 11.99 -1.20
C VAL A 109 -15.00 10.98 -2.21
N ILE A 110 -14.91 11.32 -3.50
CA ILE A 110 -14.32 10.43 -4.50
C ILE A 110 -12.88 10.03 -4.16
N PHE A 111 -12.10 10.92 -3.52
CA PHE A 111 -10.73 10.62 -3.12
C PHE A 111 -10.65 9.52 -2.05
N TYR A 112 -11.69 9.34 -1.23
CA TYR A 112 -11.76 8.20 -0.31
C TYR A 112 -11.74 6.86 -1.07
N TRP A 113 -12.50 6.77 -2.16
CA TRP A 113 -12.57 5.56 -3.00
C TRP A 113 -11.32 5.37 -3.86
N MET A 114 -10.74 6.45 -4.38
CA MET A 114 -9.53 6.41 -5.19
C MET A 114 -8.28 6.07 -4.37
N ASN A 115 -8.27 6.30 -3.05
CA ASN A 115 -7.15 5.94 -2.21
C ASN A 115 -7.13 4.46 -1.79
N ILE A 116 -8.22 3.69 -2.00
CA ILE A 116 -8.32 2.28 -1.59
C ILE A 116 -7.13 1.42 -2.06
N PRO A 117 -6.69 1.47 -3.34
CA PRO A 117 -5.58 0.64 -3.81
C PRO A 117 -4.24 0.90 -3.12
N ILE A 118 -4.12 2.02 -2.41
CA ILE A 118 -2.89 2.45 -1.75
C ILE A 118 -3.05 2.59 -0.22
N GLU A 119 -4.25 2.28 0.29
CA GLU A 119 -4.64 2.42 1.70
C GLU A 119 -3.67 1.69 2.64
N ILE A 120 -3.23 0.49 2.27
CA ILE A 120 -2.31 -0.31 3.10
C ILE A 120 -0.97 0.38 3.37
N PHE A 121 -0.56 1.31 2.51
CA PHE A 121 0.71 2.04 2.67
C PHE A 121 0.57 3.28 3.55
N THR A 122 -0.64 3.78 3.77
CA THR A 122 -0.88 4.96 4.61
C THR A 122 -0.44 4.75 6.07
N ALA A 123 -0.31 3.50 6.52
CA ALA A 123 0.29 3.17 7.81
C ALA A 123 1.71 3.73 7.95
N ILE A 124 2.47 3.85 6.85
CA ILE A 124 3.80 4.48 6.84
C ILE A 124 3.66 5.97 7.16
N THR A 125 2.70 6.67 6.54
CA THR A 125 2.38 8.08 6.84
C THR A 125 2.06 8.26 8.32
N SER A 126 1.18 7.42 8.86
CA SER A 126 0.75 7.49 10.27
C SER A 126 1.91 7.23 11.23
N VAL A 127 2.77 6.25 10.93
CA VAL A 127 3.98 5.97 11.74
C VAL A 127 4.93 7.16 11.73
N LEU A 128 5.18 7.75 10.56
CA LEU A 128 6.09 8.90 10.44
C LEU A 128 5.57 10.12 11.21
N ALA A 129 4.28 10.43 11.09
CA ALA A 129 3.67 11.53 11.82
C ALA A 129 3.72 11.32 13.35
N ARG A 130 3.54 10.07 13.80
CA ARG A 130 3.59 9.74 15.23
C ARG A 130 5.01 9.80 15.80
N VAL A 131 5.98 9.28 15.06
CA VAL A 131 7.40 9.28 15.49
C VAL A 131 7.99 10.68 15.49
N SER A 132 7.53 11.57 14.61
CA SER A 132 7.97 12.97 14.62
C SER A 132 7.31 13.83 15.70
N GLY A 133 6.35 13.29 16.46
CA GLY A 133 5.59 14.04 17.46
C GLY A 133 4.72 15.14 16.83
N ALA A 134 4.33 14.98 15.57
CA ALA A 134 3.55 16.01 14.88
C ALA A 134 2.13 16.09 15.45
N GLU A 135 1.70 17.30 15.79
CA GLU A 135 0.32 17.58 16.22
C GLU A 135 -0.71 17.34 15.10
N SER A 136 -0.26 17.38 13.84
CA SER A 136 -1.09 17.09 12.67
C SER A 136 -0.30 16.40 11.57
N ILE A 137 -0.98 15.57 10.77
CA ILE A 137 -0.39 14.89 9.63
C ILE A 137 -0.19 15.90 8.50
N ASN A 138 1.07 16.31 8.27
CA ASN A 138 1.49 17.07 7.10
C ASN A 138 1.62 16.15 5.87
N TRP A 139 1.34 16.68 4.68
CA TRP A 139 1.49 16.01 3.39
C TRP A 139 2.91 15.46 3.14
N ILE A 140 3.94 16.04 3.76
CA ILE A 140 5.32 15.54 3.70
C ILE A 140 5.44 14.09 4.19
N TYR A 141 4.68 13.71 5.22
CA TYR A 141 4.71 12.34 5.75
C TYR A 141 4.12 11.32 4.78
N ALA A 142 3.34 11.76 3.78
CA ALA A 142 2.79 10.87 2.77
C ALA A 142 3.83 10.46 1.72
N ILE A 143 4.91 11.25 1.54
CA ILE A 143 5.90 11.04 0.47
C ILE A 143 6.46 9.59 0.50
N PRO A 144 6.93 9.04 1.63
CA PRO A 144 7.44 7.67 1.64
C PRO A 144 6.38 6.63 1.28
N SER A 145 5.12 6.86 1.66
CA SER A 145 3.98 5.99 1.33
C SER A 145 3.72 5.93 -0.18
N LEU A 146 3.96 7.02 -0.92
CA LEU A 146 3.78 7.07 -2.39
C LEU A 146 4.70 6.09 -3.12
N PHE A 147 5.89 5.83 -2.57
CA PHE A 147 6.90 4.92 -3.14
C PHE A 147 6.86 3.51 -2.53
N ALA A 148 6.06 3.31 -1.47
CA ALA A 148 5.94 2.03 -0.77
C ALA A 148 5.56 0.82 -1.65
N PRO A 149 4.83 0.95 -2.79
CA PRO A 149 4.65 -0.18 -3.70
C PRO A 149 5.96 -0.83 -4.17
N TYR A 150 7.07 -0.10 -4.23
CA TYR A 150 8.37 -0.68 -4.57
C TYR A 150 8.90 -1.66 -3.53
N LEU A 151 8.43 -1.60 -2.28
CA LEU A 151 8.79 -2.59 -1.26
C LEU A 151 8.35 -4.01 -1.67
N PHE A 152 7.32 -4.14 -2.51
CA PHE A 152 6.93 -5.45 -3.05
C PHE A 152 8.00 -6.09 -3.94
N VAL A 153 8.86 -5.29 -4.59
CA VAL A 153 9.95 -5.80 -5.43
C VAL A 153 10.89 -6.72 -4.63
N LEU A 154 11.01 -6.51 -3.33
CA LEU A 154 11.84 -7.33 -2.44
C LEU A 154 11.37 -8.80 -2.38
N PHE A 155 10.06 -9.02 -2.56
CA PHE A 155 9.45 -10.35 -2.56
C PHE A 155 9.61 -11.10 -3.87
N GLY A 156 9.99 -10.45 -4.97
CA GLY A 156 10.21 -11.14 -6.24
C GLY A 156 11.31 -12.21 -6.13
N LYS A 157 11.18 -13.30 -6.89
CA LYS A 157 12.22 -14.33 -6.97
C LYS A 157 13.53 -13.73 -7.46
N LYS A 158 14.65 -14.12 -6.84
CA LYS A 158 15.99 -13.81 -7.36
C LYS A 158 16.15 -14.57 -8.67
N SER A 159 16.57 -13.89 -9.73
CA SER A 159 16.84 -14.56 -11.01
C SER A 159 18.04 -15.50 -10.84
N GLU A 160 17.89 -16.77 -11.23
CA GLU A 160 18.93 -17.82 -11.17
C GLU A 160 20.15 -17.56 -12.09
N SER A 161 20.24 -16.40 -12.73
CA SER A 161 21.31 -16.07 -13.69
C SER A 161 22.66 -15.75 -13.04
N GLY A 162 22.98 -16.34 -11.88
CA GLY A 162 24.23 -16.09 -11.16
C GLY A 162 24.85 -17.32 -10.50
N SER A 163 24.26 -18.52 -10.66
CA SER A 163 24.83 -19.75 -10.09
C SER A 163 25.41 -20.71 -11.12
N LYS A 164 25.22 -20.48 -12.43
CA LYS A 164 25.71 -21.38 -13.49
C LYS A 164 27.09 -21.01 -14.04
N ASP A 165 27.57 -19.80 -13.78
CA ASP A 165 28.86 -19.36 -14.29
C ASP A 165 30.03 -19.81 -13.40
N THR A 166 29.78 -20.44 -12.25
CA THR A 166 30.84 -20.92 -11.34
C THR A 166 31.15 -22.41 -11.52
N GLU A 167 30.22 -23.21 -12.04
CA GLU A 167 30.43 -24.63 -12.31
C GLU A 167 31.04 -24.92 -13.69
N GLN A 168 31.25 -23.90 -14.54
CA GLN A 168 32.02 -24.05 -15.79
C GLN A 168 33.52 -23.74 -15.61
N PHE A 169 33.96 -23.37 -14.41
CA PHE A 169 35.36 -23.05 -14.09
C PHE A 169 35.98 -23.99 -13.04
N LEU A 170 35.31 -25.09 -12.69
CA LEU A 170 35.83 -26.18 -11.87
C LEU A 170 35.79 -27.49 -12.67
#